data_AF-A0A1F5KZM8-F1
#
_entry.id   AF-A0A1F5KZM8-F1
#
_cell.length_a   1.000
_cell.length_b   1.000
_cell.length_c   1.000
_cell.angle_alpha   90.00
_cell.angle_beta   90.00
_cell.angle_gamma   90.00
#
_symmetry.space_group_name_H-M   'P 1'
#
loop_
_entity.id
_entity.type
_entity.pdbx_description
1 polymer ?
#
loop_
_entity_poly.entity_id
_entity_poly.type
_entity_poly.pdbx_seq_one_letter_code
_entity_poly.pdbx_strand_id
1 'polypeptide(L)'
;MQHENYLRETTLLTRTERNGEGDQGQLDIDYHVEIYFAHFPSQWPIIHKPSFHLSKDSQPHVLILSFAMIGLWVTGGRAARTRAKNMHEKLVTLLESRMGDWKSQKDFKDTSWPMSTFQAVLLNVIFAPMREAPPDLQNRCSSIVRALTTTCIAGGLFCYGRIRAQLTPNKSLLFSWT
;
A
#
# COMPACT_ATOMS: atom_id res chain seq x y z
N MET A 1 9.43 15.49 -13.00
CA MET A 1 8.87 14.68 -11.90
C MET A 1 7.59 13.91 -12.26
N GLN A 2 6.56 14.48 -12.91
CA GLN A 2 5.37 13.70 -13.32
C GLN A 2 5.65 12.66 -14.42
N HIS A 3 6.52 12.98 -15.38
CA HIS A 3 6.84 12.08 -16.51
C HIS A 3 7.62 10.82 -16.06
N GLU A 4 8.49 10.93 -15.05
CA GLU A 4 9.24 9.78 -14.52
C GLU A 4 8.38 8.86 -13.64
N ASN A 5 7.42 9.41 -12.90
CA ASN A 5 6.45 8.60 -12.16
C ASN A 5 5.53 7.84 -13.13
N TYR A 6 5.09 8.50 -14.21
CA TYR A 6 4.32 7.87 -15.28
C TYR A 6 5.11 6.73 -15.96
N LEU A 7 6.39 6.93 -16.25
CA LEU A 7 7.26 5.91 -16.84
C LEU A 7 7.50 4.72 -15.90
N ARG A 8 7.61 4.96 -14.59
CA ARG A 8 7.73 3.90 -13.59
C ARG A 8 6.43 3.13 -13.43
N GLU A 9 5.29 3.81 -13.40
CA GLU A 9 3.96 3.19 -13.35
C GLU A 9 3.66 2.38 -14.61
N THR A 10 3.99 2.89 -15.80
CA THR A 10 3.92 2.11 -17.04
C THR A 10 4.91 0.95 -17.01
N THR A 11 6.11 1.06 -16.45
CA THR A 11 7.03 -0.09 -16.32
C THR A 11 6.55 -1.14 -15.30
N LEU A 12 5.77 -0.74 -14.29
CA LEU A 12 5.08 -1.68 -13.40
C LEU A 12 3.96 -2.44 -14.13
N LEU A 13 3.24 -1.76 -15.02
CA LEU A 13 2.10 -2.28 -15.78
C LEU A 13 2.47 -3.00 -17.08
N THR A 14 3.62 -2.67 -17.70
CA THR A 14 4.00 -3.14 -19.04
C THR A 14 5.16 -4.13 -18.98
N ARG A 15 4.79 -5.38 -19.29
CA ARG A 15 5.54 -6.55 -19.78
C ARG A 15 7.04 -6.35 -20.08
N THR A 16 7.90 -7.12 -19.39
CA THR A 16 9.17 -7.59 -19.97
C THR A 16 8.83 -8.72 -20.92
N GLU A 17 8.82 -8.44 -22.22
CA GLU A 17 8.75 -9.48 -23.24
C GLU A 17 10.09 -10.23 -23.27
N ARG A 18 10.06 -11.51 -22.92
CA ARG A 18 10.83 -12.57 -23.59
C ARG A 18 10.26 -13.95 -23.19
N ASN A 19 9.56 -14.53 -24.17
CA ASN A 19 9.21 -15.94 -24.42
C ASN A 19 8.73 -16.83 -23.27
N GLY A 20 7.51 -17.35 -23.42
CA GLY A 20 7.01 -18.53 -22.71
C GLY A 20 5.53 -18.43 -22.37
N GLU A 21 4.74 -19.27 -23.02
CA GLU A 21 3.28 -19.45 -22.99
C GLU A 21 2.58 -19.34 -21.62
N GLY A 22 1.35 -18.82 -21.66
CA GLY A 22 0.38 -18.86 -20.57
C GLY A 22 -0.39 -17.55 -20.50
N ASP A 23 -1.63 -17.57 -20.99
CA ASP A 23 -2.67 -16.54 -20.88
C ASP A 23 -2.54 -15.64 -19.64
N GLN A 24 -1.87 -14.49 -19.78
CA GLN A 24 -1.79 -13.45 -18.76
C GLN A 24 -2.65 -12.28 -19.22
N GLY A 25 -3.97 -12.42 -19.04
CA GLY A 25 -4.92 -11.34 -19.22
C GLY A 25 -4.49 -10.06 -18.48
N GLN A 26 -4.90 -8.92 -19.03
CA GLN A 26 -4.76 -7.61 -18.41
C GLN A 26 -5.22 -7.66 -16.94
N LEU A 27 -4.44 -7.07 -16.02
CA LEU A 27 -4.80 -7.09 -14.60
C LEU A 27 -6.05 -6.23 -14.40
N ASP A 28 -7.17 -6.87 -14.11
CA ASP A 28 -8.37 -6.18 -13.64
C ASP A 28 -8.17 -5.75 -12.19
N ILE A 29 -7.66 -4.54 -12.00
CA ILE A 29 -7.32 -3.99 -10.67
C ILE A 29 -8.56 -3.97 -9.77
N ASP A 30 -9.70 -3.57 -10.32
CA ASP A 30 -10.93 -3.36 -9.54
C ASP A 30 -11.49 -4.69 -9.04
N TYR A 31 -11.52 -5.71 -9.90
CA TYR A 31 -11.88 -7.07 -9.49
C TYR A 31 -11.00 -7.56 -8.33
N HIS A 32 -9.68 -7.38 -8.40
CA HIS A 32 -8.77 -7.86 -7.35
C HIS A 32 -8.88 -7.04 -6.06
N VAL A 33 -9.19 -5.74 -6.14
CA VAL A 33 -9.50 -4.92 -4.98
C VAL A 33 -10.77 -5.42 -4.26
N GLU A 34 -11.79 -5.81 -5.02
CA GLU A 34 -13.00 -6.41 -4.44
C GLU A 34 -12.72 -7.75 -3.77
N ILE A 35 -11.90 -8.60 -4.40
CA ILE A 35 -11.45 -9.87 -3.80
C ILE A 35 -10.69 -9.63 -2.49
N TYR A 36 -9.81 -8.62 -2.45
CA TYR A 36 -9.15 -8.20 -1.22
C TYR A 36 -10.19 -7.93 -0.14
N PHE A 37 -11.14 -7.03 -0.38
CA PHE A 37 -12.11 -6.64 0.64
C PHE A 37 -13.06 -7.76 1.07
N ALA A 38 -13.30 -8.75 0.21
CA ALA A 38 -14.13 -9.90 0.54
C ALA A 38 -13.44 -10.92 1.47
N HIS A 39 -12.10 -11.04 1.42
CA HIS A 39 -11.40 -12.19 2.05
C HIS A 39 -10.33 -11.80 3.08
N PHE A 40 -9.66 -10.66 2.90
CA PHE A 40 -8.51 -10.27 3.72
C PHE A 40 -8.84 -9.41 4.97
N PRO A 41 -9.83 -8.49 4.94
CA PRO A 41 -10.14 -7.63 6.09
C PRO A 41 -10.57 -8.37 7.35
N SER A 42 -11.07 -9.61 7.24
CA SER A 42 -11.46 -10.44 8.40
C SER A 42 -10.30 -10.72 9.35
N GLN A 43 -9.07 -10.75 8.83
CA GLN A 43 -7.85 -10.97 9.62
C GLN A 43 -7.12 -9.65 9.92
N TRP A 44 -7.23 -8.65 9.04
CA TRP A 44 -6.50 -7.38 9.12
C TRP A 44 -7.37 -6.19 8.69
N PRO A 45 -8.23 -5.64 9.57
CA PRO A 45 -9.11 -4.51 9.24
C PRO A 45 -8.35 -3.17 9.25
N ILE A 46 -7.32 -3.05 8.41
CA ILE A 46 -6.48 -1.85 8.30
C ILE A 46 -7.26 -0.72 7.63
N ILE A 47 -8.17 -1.06 6.70
CA ILE A 47 -8.86 -0.11 5.84
C ILE A 47 -10.32 -0.51 5.72
N HIS A 48 -11.20 0.45 6.00
CA HIS A 48 -12.63 0.30 5.88
C HIS A 48 -13.08 0.48 4.43
N LYS A 49 -13.78 -0.51 3.86
CA LYS A 49 -14.18 -0.55 2.45
C LYS A 49 -14.95 0.72 2.00
N PRO A 50 -16.03 1.15 2.68
CA PRO A 50 -16.72 2.40 2.33
C PRO A 50 -15.79 3.63 2.31
N SER A 51 -14.91 3.76 3.29
CA SER A 51 -13.97 4.90 3.38
C SER A 51 -12.96 4.90 2.21
N PHE A 52 -12.54 3.72 1.77
CA PHE A 52 -11.71 3.57 0.59
C PHE A 52 -12.45 3.98 -0.69
N HIS A 53 -13.68 3.48 -0.91
CA HIS A 53 -14.45 3.82 -2.12
C HIS A 53 -14.75 5.31 -2.25
N LEU A 54 -15.05 6.00 -1.14
CA LEU A 54 -15.30 7.45 -1.14
C LEU A 54 -14.11 8.28 -1.65
N SER A 55 -12.90 7.73 -1.58
CA SER A 55 -11.67 8.45 -1.89
C SER A 55 -10.82 7.75 -2.95
N LYS A 56 -11.30 6.68 -3.58
CA LYS A 56 -10.52 5.77 -4.44
C LYS A 56 -9.71 6.51 -5.50
N ASP A 57 -10.31 7.44 -6.22
CA ASP A 57 -9.66 8.17 -7.32
C ASP A 57 -8.55 9.13 -6.85
N SER A 58 -8.58 9.50 -5.57
CA SER A 58 -7.56 10.33 -4.92
C SER A 58 -6.50 9.51 -4.18
N GLN A 59 -6.66 8.19 -4.10
CA GLN A 59 -5.73 7.33 -3.38
C GLN A 59 -4.42 7.16 -4.18
N PRO A 60 -3.26 7.13 -3.50
CA PRO A 60 -2.00 6.80 -4.16
C PRO A 60 -2.04 5.44 -4.83
N HIS A 61 -1.54 5.34 -6.07
CA HIS A 61 -1.50 4.08 -6.82
C HIS A 61 -0.82 2.94 -6.06
N VAL A 62 0.21 3.23 -5.24
CA VAL A 62 0.90 2.20 -4.42
C VAL A 62 -0.06 1.47 -3.47
N LEU A 63 -1.07 2.16 -2.93
CA LEU A 63 -2.06 1.55 -2.06
C LEU A 63 -3.01 0.65 -2.87
N ILE A 64 -3.54 1.16 -3.99
CA ILE A 64 -4.43 0.42 -4.89
C ILE A 64 -3.74 -0.86 -5.40
N LEU A 65 -2.48 -0.76 -5.82
CA LEU A 65 -1.70 -1.90 -6.28
C LEU A 65 -1.39 -2.90 -5.16
N SER A 66 -1.26 -2.44 -3.91
CA SER A 66 -1.08 -3.34 -2.76
C SER A 66 -2.34 -4.17 -2.51
N PHE A 67 -3.53 -3.57 -2.65
CA PHE A 67 -4.80 -4.31 -2.60
C PHE A 67 -4.90 -5.32 -3.74
N ALA A 68 -4.65 -4.88 -4.97
CA ALA A 68 -4.72 -5.77 -6.14
C ALA A 68 -3.74 -6.94 -6.03
N MET A 69 -2.52 -6.70 -5.54
CA MET A 69 -1.53 -7.74 -5.25
C MET A 69 -2.05 -8.79 -4.26
N ILE A 70 -2.64 -8.35 -3.14
CA ILE A 70 -3.17 -9.26 -2.12
C ILE A 70 -4.40 -10.01 -2.67
N GLY A 71 -5.31 -9.33 -3.35
CA GLY A 71 -6.46 -9.96 -3.99
C GLY A 71 -6.03 -11.04 -4.99
N LEU A 72 -5.01 -10.75 -5.80
CA LEU A 72 -4.41 -11.69 -6.75
C LEU A 72 -3.72 -12.89 -6.07
N TRP A 73 -3.20 -12.72 -4.85
CA TRP A 73 -2.68 -13.84 -4.07
C TRP A 73 -3.80 -14.75 -3.56
N VAL A 74 -4.89 -14.14 -3.08
CA VAL A 74 -6.06 -14.83 -2.53
C VAL A 74 -6.77 -15.69 -3.57
N THR A 75 -6.84 -15.25 -4.85
CA THR A 75 -7.44 -16.06 -5.93
C THR A 75 -6.76 -17.41 -6.15
N GLY A 76 -5.53 -17.62 -5.62
CA GLY A 76 -4.96 -18.96 -5.42
C GLY A 76 -4.31 -19.61 -6.65
N GLY A 77 -4.62 -19.15 -7.86
CA GLY A 77 -4.04 -19.69 -9.10
C GLY A 77 -2.52 -19.55 -9.15
N ARG A 78 -1.81 -20.53 -9.71
CA ARG A 78 -0.33 -20.53 -9.78
C ARG A 78 0.21 -19.29 -10.48
N ALA A 79 -0.36 -18.93 -11.64
CA ALA A 79 0.01 -17.73 -12.38
C ALA A 79 -0.31 -16.44 -11.60
N ALA A 80 -1.47 -16.39 -10.95
CA ALA A 80 -1.89 -15.27 -10.11
C ALA A 80 -0.92 -15.05 -8.93
N ARG A 81 -0.58 -16.13 -8.20
CA ARG A 81 0.40 -16.08 -7.11
C ARG A 81 1.79 -15.67 -7.57
N THR A 82 2.25 -16.16 -8.73
CA THR A 82 3.54 -15.72 -9.30
C THR A 82 3.51 -14.23 -9.63
N ARG A 83 2.43 -13.73 -10.23
CA ARG A 83 2.27 -12.31 -10.53
C ARG A 83 2.18 -11.46 -9.26
N ALA A 84 1.44 -11.90 -8.24
CA ALA A 84 1.41 -11.25 -6.93
C ALA A 84 2.79 -11.23 -6.28
N LYS A 85 3.58 -12.30 -6.44
CA LYS A 85 4.96 -12.33 -5.94
C LYS A 85 5.82 -11.25 -6.60
N ASN A 86 5.76 -11.13 -7.93
CA ASN A 86 6.50 -10.13 -8.70
C ASN A 86 6.05 -8.69 -8.37
N MET A 87 4.74 -8.48 -8.18
CA MET A 87 4.20 -7.20 -7.74
C MET A 87 4.75 -6.79 -6.36
N HIS A 88 4.83 -7.74 -5.43
CA HIS A 88 5.35 -7.47 -4.08
C HIS A 88 6.80 -7.00 -4.11
N GLU A 89 7.68 -7.69 -4.85
CA GLU A 89 9.09 -7.28 -4.99
C GLU A 89 9.20 -5.84 -5.52
N LYS A 90 8.41 -5.51 -6.54
CA LYS A 90 8.38 -4.18 -7.15
C LYS A 90 7.83 -3.12 -6.19
N LEU A 91 6.75 -3.42 -5.47
CA LEU A 91 6.14 -2.51 -4.50
C LEU A 91 7.08 -2.24 -3.32
N VAL A 92 7.71 -3.27 -2.77
CA VAL A 92 8.72 -3.13 -1.70
C VAL A 92 9.89 -2.25 -2.18
N THR A 93 10.40 -2.49 -3.38
CA THR A 93 11.48 -1.68 -3.98
C THR A 93 11.07 -0.22 -4.13
N LEU A 94 9.83 0.04 -4.58
CA LEU A 94 9.28 1.38 -4.70
C LEU A 94 9.12 2.06 -3.33
N LEU A 95 8.65 1.34 -2.31
CA LEU A 95 8.53 1.84 -0.94
C LEU A 95 9.90 2.16 -0.32
N GLU A 96 10.91 1.32 -0.54
CA GLU A 96 12.29 1.58 -0.10
C GLU A 96 12.86 2.85 -0.72
N SER A 97 12.64 3.05 -2.03
CA SER A 97 13.12 4.25 -2.72
C SER A 97 12.55 5.54 -2.14
N ARG A 98 11.37 5.48 -1.50
CA ARG A 98 10.70 6.61 -0.85
C ARG A 98 11.08 6.78 0.63
N MET A 99 11.84 5.85 1.22
CA MET A 99 12.27 5.97 2.63
C MET A 99 13.13 7.22 2.87
N GLY A 100 13.87 7.69 1.86
CA GLY A 100 14.64 8.93 1.95
C GLY A 100 13.76 10.15 2.20
N ASP A 101 12.60 10.20 1.55
CA ASP A 101 11.62 11.30 1.67
C ASP A 101 10.97 11.33 3.06
N TRP A 102 10.74 10.15 3.66
CA TRP A 102 10.17 10.08 5.02
C TRP A 102 11.17 10.55 6.08
N LYS A 103 12.47 10.30 5.88
CA LYS A 103 13.51 10.74 6.82
C LYS A 103 13.75 12.24 6.78
N SER A 104 13.54 12.87 5.63
CA SER A 104 13.68 14.33 5.47
C SER A 104 12.48 15.11 6.00
N GLN A 105 11.32 14.45 6.16
CA GLN A 105 10.11 15.03 6.71
C GLN A 105 10.22 15.14 8.25
N LYS A 106 10.85 16.22 8.72
CA LYS A 106 11.06 16.49 10.16
C LYS A 106 9.79 16.90 10.92
N ASP A 107 8.81 17.46 10.21
CA ASP A 107 7.50 17.76 10.74
C ASP A 107 6.44 17.35 9.72
N PHE A 108 5.54 16.47 10.13
CA PHE A 108 4.26 16.39 9.45
C PHE A 108 3.56 17.73 9.71
N LYS A 109 3.49 18.60 8.69
CA LYS A 109 2.64 19.80 8.78
C LYS A 109 1.26 19.35 9.25
N ASP A 110 0.68 20.08 10.20
CA ASP A 110 -0.46 19.66 11.05
C ASP A 110 -1.76 19.28 10.31
N THR A 111 -1.77 19.07 9.00
CA THR A 111 -2.97 18.77 8.21
C THR A 111 -2.83 17.68 7.14
N SER A 112 -1.62 17.15 6.87
CA SER A 112 -1.41 16.26 5.72
C SER A 112 -0.55 15.04 6.06
N TRP A 113 -0.99 14.23 7.01
CA TRP A 113 -0.32 12.96 7.28
C TRP A 113 -0.53 11.99 6.11
N PRO A 114 0.52 11.30 5.61
CA PRO A 114 0.41 10.41 4.46
C PRO A 114 -0.14 9.03 4.85
N MET A 115 -1.37 9.00 5.40
CA MET A 115 -2.03 7.79 5.92
C MET A 115 -2.07 6.66 4.90
N SER A 116 -2.38 6.96 3.64
CA SER A 116 -2.45 5.97 2.56
C SER A 116 -1.11 5.31 2.28
N THR A 117 0.00 6.03 2.45
CA THR A 117 1.35 5.45 2.34
C THR A 117 1.64 4.51 3.49
N PHE A 118 1.23 4.87 4.71
CA PHE A 118 1.42 4.00 5.88
C PHE A 118 0.61 2.71 5.75
N GLN A 119 -0.62 2.85 5.30
CA GLN A 119 -1.50 1.74 4.94
C GLN A 119 -0.84 0.81 3.90
N ALA A 120 -0.28 1.35 2.82
CA ALA A 120 0.41 0.55 1.82
C ALA A 120 1.64 -0.19 2.39
N VAL A 121 2.45 0.48 3.23
CA VAL A 121 3.59 -0.16 3.90
C VAL A 121 3.13 -1.33 4.77
N LEU A 122 2.11 -1.12 5.62
CA LEU A 122 1.59 -2.16 6.50
C LEU A 122 1.08 -3.37 5.71
N LEU A 123 0.36 -3.13 4.61
CA LEU A 123 -0.13 -4.21 3.74
C LEU A 123 1.01 -5.05 3.17
N ASN A 124 2.09 -4.42 2.67
CA ASN A 124 3.24 -5.16 2.13
C ASN A 124 4.01 -5.90 3.24
N VAL A 125 4.17 -5.28 4.41
CA VAL A 125 4.84 -5.90 5.58
C VAL A 125 4.08 -7.14 6.07
N ILE A 126 2.74 -7.08 6.14
CA ILE A 126 1.90 -8.22 6.54
C ILE A 126 1.87 -9.29 5.44
N PHE A 127 1.88 -8.87 4.17
CA PHE A 127 1.90 -9.79 3.04
C PHE A 127 3.17 -10.64 3.00
N ALA A 128 4.32 -10.10 3.41
CA ALA A 128 5.61 -10.80 3.41
C ALA A 128 5.60 -12.15 4.16
N PRO A 129 5.24 -12.23 5.46
CA PRO A 129 5.13 -13.50 6.16
C PRO A 129 3.96 -14.35 5.64
N MET A 130 2.82 -13.74 5.27
CA MET A 130 1.65 -14.48 4.77
C MET A 130 1.95 -15.29 3.50
N ARG A 131 2.80 -14.75 2.61
CA ARG A 131 3.20 -15.45 1.37
C ARG A 131 4.43 -16.36 1.54
N GLU A 132 4.97 -16.45 2.76
CA GLU A 132 6.27 -17.07 3.05
C GLU A 132 7.41 -16.49 2.18
N ALA A 133 7.55 -15.15 2.21
CA ALA A 133 8.59 -14.46 1.45
C ALA A 133 10.00 -14.89 1.88
N PRO A 134 11.00 -14.82 0.98
CA PRO A 134 12.39 -15.11 1.34
C PRO A 134 12.89 -14.15 2.44
N PRO A 135 13.84 -14.57 3.29
CA PRO A 135 14.33 -13.77 4.41
C PRO A 135 14.82 -12.37 4.01
N ASP A 136 15.46 -12.23 2.84
CA ASP A 136 15.90 -10.95 2.29
C ASP A 136 14.74 -9.94 2.19
N LEU A 137 13.61 -10.35 1.60
CA LEU A 137 12.45 -9.46 1.46
C LEU A 137 11.79 -9.13 2.80
N GLN A 138 11.80 -10.07 3.74
CA GLN A 138 11.29 -9.82 5.09
C GLN A 138 12.16 -8.79 5.83
N ASN A 139 13.48 -8.86 5.66
CA ASN A 139 14.42 -7.89 6.23
C ASN A 139 14.24 -6.49 5.61
N ARG A 140 13.98 -6.44 4.31
CA ARG A 140 13.61 -5.21 3.58
C ARG A 140 12.32 -4.60 4.12
N CYS A 141 11.25 -5.37 4.22
CA CYS A 141 9.98 -4.95 4.85
C CYS A 141 10.17 -4.44 6.29
N SER A 142 11.00 -5.14 7.08
CA SER A 142 11.32 -4.76 8.45
C SER A 142 12.09 -3.43 8.52
N SER A 143 12.96 -3.17 7.55
CA SER A 143 13.68 -1.90 7.45
C SER A 143 12.76 -0.74 7.07
N ILE A 144 11.81 -0.97 6.15
CA ILE A 144 10.79 0.01 5.76
C ILE A 144 9.91 0.35 6.97
N VAL A 145 9.35 -0.63 7.67
CA VAL A 145 8.47 -0.37 8.81
C VAL A 145 9.21 0.33 9.95
N ARG A 146 10.47 -0.02 10.20
CA ARG A 146 11.28 0.66 11.22
C ARG A 146 11.56 2.11 10.86
N ALA A 147 11.88 2.41 9.60
CA ALA A 147 12.06 3.79 9.15
C ALA A 147 10.74 4.58 9.28
N LEU A 148 9.63 3.97 8.86
CA LEU A 148 8.31 4.57 8.97
C LEU A 148 7.96 4.89 10.43
N THR A 149 8.09 3.93 11.33
CA THR A 149 7.81 4.11 12.76
C THR A 149 8.70 5.19 13.36
N THR A 150 9.99 5.23 13.00
CA THR A 150 10.91 6.27 13.48
C THR A 150 10.46 7.66 13.01
N THR A 151 10.08 7.80 11.74
CA THR A 151 9.53 9.06 11.21
C THR A 151 8.21 9.43 11.89
N CYS A 152 7.28 8.48 12.10
CA CYS A 152 6.01 8.72 12.78
C CYS A 152 6.20 9.22 14.21
N ILE A 153 7.14 8.63 14.95
CA ILE A 153 7.49 9.05 16.31
C ILE A 153 8.11 10.46 16.29
N ALA A 154 9.12 10.68 15.44
CA ALA A 154 9.81 11.96 15.33
C ALA A 154 8.87 13.11 14.92
N GLY A 155 7.96 12.85 13.97
CA GLY A 155 6.96 13.81 13.50
C GLY A 155 5.76 13.98 14.44
N GLY A 156 5.75 13.34 15.61
CA GLY A 156 4.71 13.50 16.63
C GLY A 156 3.34 12.92 16.25
N LEU A 157 3.30 11.93 15.37
CA LEU A 157 2.06 11.29 14.91
C LEU A 157 1.26 10.67 16.07
N PHE A 158 1.97 10.19 17.10
CA PHE A 158 1.38 9.56 18.28
C PHE A 158 1.15 10.54 19.44
N CYS A 159 1.39 11.84 19.22
CA CYS A 159 1.12 12.86 20.23
C CYS A 159 -0.35 13.25 20.22
N TYR A 160 -1.03 13.07 21.35
CA TYR A 160 -2.47 13.36 21.49
C TYR A 160 -2.86 14.76 20.99
N GLY A 161 -2.08 15.80 21.32
CA GLY A 161 -2.34 17.16 20.86
C GLY A 161 -2.37 17.30 19.33
N ARG A 162 -1.46 16.61 18.63
CA ARG A 162 -1.39 16.61 17.16
C ARG A 162 -2.46 15.71 16.52
N ILE A 163 -2.76 14.56 17.12
CA ILE A 163 -3.88 13.70 16.71
C ILE A 163 -5.19 14.52 16.77
N ARG A 164 -5.42 15.24 17.87
CA ARG A 164 -6.60 16.09 18.04
C ARG A 164 -6.66 17.22 17.01
N ALA A 165 -5.52 17.81 16.65
CA ALA A 165 -5.46 18.86 15.62
C ALA A 165 -5.89 18.36 14.22
N GLN A 166 -5.76 17.05 13.93
CA GLN A 166 -6.25 16.47 12.68
C GLN A 166 -7.79 16.33 12.63
N LEU A 167 -8.43 16.21 13.79
CA LEU A 167 -9.87 15.98 13.91
C LEU A 167 -10.61 17.32 13.78
N THR A 168 -10.90 17.72 12.55
CA THR A 168 -11.84 18.83 12.29
C THR A 168 -13.28 18.33 12.33
N PRO A 169 -14.25 19.07 12.91
CA PRO A 169 -15.65 18.64 13.02
C PRO A 169 -16.26 18.22 11.68
N ASN A 170 -15.91 18.92 10.60
CA ASN A 170 -16.38 18.63 9.23
C ASN A 170 -15.74 17.41 8.55
N LYS A 171 -14.68 16.82 9.12
CA LYS A 171 -13.99 15.63 8.56
C LYS A 171 -14.13 14.39 9.43
N SER A 172 -14.77 14.52 10.58
CA SER A 172 -14.94 13.43 11.52
C SER A 172 -16.13 12.56 11.09
N LEU A 173 -15.81 11.39 10.51
CA LEU A 173 -16.78 10.33 10.21
C LEU A 173 -17.51 9.83 11.46
N LEU A 174 -17.06 10.18 12.67
CA LEU A 174 -17.78 9.88 13.92
C LEU A 174 -19.09 10.69 14.03
N PHE A 175 -19.24 11.80 13.31
CA PHE A 175 -20.48 12.60 13.29
C PHE A 175 -21.39 12.29 12.11
N SER A 176 -21.02 11.39 11.19
CA SER A 176 -21.88 10.98 10.07
C SER A 176 -22.71 9.73 10.35
N TRP A 177 -22.69 9.23 11.60
CA TRP A 177 -23.49 8.08 12.06
C TRP A 177 -24.70 8.50 12.92
N THR A 178 -25.04 9.79 12.95
CA THR A 178 -26.31 10.31 13.50
C THR A 178 -27.23 10.70 12.35
#